data_AF-A0AAD5F4D3-F1
#
_entry.id   AF-A0AAD5F4D3-F1
#
_cell.length_a   1.000
_cell.length_b   1.000
_cell.length_c   1.000
_cell.angle_alpha   90.00
_cell.angle_beta   90.00
_cell.angle_gamma   90.00
#
_symmetry.space_group_name_H-M   'P 1'
#
loop_
_entity.id
_entity.type
_entity.pdbx_description
1 polymer ?
#
loop_
_entity_poly.entity_id
_entity_poly.type
_entity_poly.pdbx_seq_one_letter_code
_entity_poly.pdbx_strand_id
1 'polypeptide(L)'
;MGMDAYRFSISWTRIFPSIDHYHSLIDALLSKGIEPYATLYHWDLPQALHNGFLNPQIIQDYATYIETCFQNFGDRVKHWITFNKPHTVATQAYDLGAHAPGRKKYTSKQNGSVGASFDVMWYEPETNSTEDIEAAQRAQDFQLGW
;
A
#
# COMPACT_ATOMS: atom_id res chain seq x y z
N MET A 1 -23.20 -15.37 0.56
CA MET A 1 -22.83 -13.94 0.43
C MET A 1 -22.83 -13.45 -1.02
N GLY A 2 -22.83 -14.30 -2.06
CA GLY A 2 -23.13 -13.86 -3.44
C GLY A 2 -22.24 -12.74 -3.98
N MET A 3 -20.98 -12.69 -3.55
CA MET A 3 -20.02 -11.66 -3.96
C MET A 3 -19.33 -12.08 -5.25
N ASP A 4 -19.18 -11.14 -6.18
CA ASP A 4 -18.56 -11.39 -7.50
C ASP A 4 -17.03 -11.22 -7.50
N ALA A 5 -16.47 -10.54 -6.48
CA ALA A 5 -15.05 -10.28 -6.37
C ALA A 5 -14.53 -10.45 -4.94
N TYR A 6 -13.25 -10.76 -4.81
CA TYR A 6 -12.56 -10.84 -3.54
C TYR A 6 -11.21 -10.14 -3.60
N ARG A 7 -11.07 -9.09 -2.77
CA ARG A 7 -9.83 -8.37 -2.58
C ARG A 7 -9.01 -8.99 -1.46
N PHE A 8 -7.76 -9.33 -1.74
CA PHE A 8 -6.80 -9.84 -0.76
C PHE A 8 -5.42 -9.17 -0.95
N SER A 9 -4.50 -9.38 -0.01
CA SER A 9 -3.11 -8.99 -0.17
C SER A 9 -2.20 -10.21 -0.32
N ILE A 10 -1.20 -10.07 -1.17
CA ILE A 10 -0.10 -11.02 -1.28
C ILE A 10 0.95 -10.58 -0.27
N SER A 11 1.39 -11.51 0.58
CA SER A 11 2.38 -11.20 1.59
C SER A 11 3.78 -11.34 1.02
N TRP A 12 4.55 -10.24 1.07
CA TRP A 12 5.89 -10.21 0.48
C TRP A 12 6.80 -11.25 1.12
N THR A 13 6.76 -11.37 2.45
CA THR A 13 7.56 -12.36 3.19
C THR A 13 7.19 -13.81 2.90
N ARG A 14 6.01 -14.08 2.31
CA ARG A 14 5.57 -15.45 2.00
C ARG A 14 6.01 -15.88 0.61
N ILE A 15 5.98 -14.97 -0.37
CA ILE A 15 6.40 -15.25 -1.76
C ILE A 15 7.82 -15.82 -1.81
N PHE A 16 8.69 -15.39 -0.89
CA PHE A 16 9.98 -15.99 -0.63
C PHE A 16 9.96 -16.61 0.78
N PRO A 17 9.54 -17.88 0.93
CA PRO A 17 10.08 -18.99 0.14
C PRO A 17 9.10 -19.79 -0.75
N SER A 18 7.78 -19.56 -0.70
CA SER A 18 6.82 -20.38 -1.47
C SER A 18 5.60 -19.59 -1.93
N ILE A 19 5.16 -19.86 -3.17
CA ILE A 19 4.02 -19.21 -3.84
C ILE A 19 2.74 -20.05 -3.85
N ASP A 20 2.81 -21.30 -3.42
CA ASP A 20 1.76 -22.32 -3.61
C ASP A 20 0.43 -21.95 -2.93
N HIS A 21 0.53 -21.27 -1.78
CA HIS A 21 -0.64 -20.78 -1.07
C HIS A 21 -1.49 -19.85 -1.94
N TYR A 22 -0.85 -18.94 -2.68
CA TYR A 22 -1.55 -17.96 -3.51
C TYR A 22 -2.10 -18.58 -4.78
N HIS A 23 -1.41 -19.56 -5.38
CA HIS A 23 -1.99 -20.37 -6.45
C HIS A 23 -3.27 -21.06 -5.98
N SER A 24 -3.20 -21.77 -4.86
CA SER A 24 -4.35 -22.49 -4.29
C SER A 24 -5.53 -21.55 -3.99
N LEU A 25 -5.23 -20.37 -3.43
CA LEU A 25 -6.25 -19.36 -3.14
C LEU A 25 -6.90 -18.84 -4.43
N ILE A 26 -6.10 -18.45 -5.42
CA ILE A 26 -6.59 -17.88 -6.69
C ILE A 26 -7.45 -18.91 -7.44
N ASP A 27 -6.98 -20.16 -7.52
CA ASP A 27 -7.74 -21.22 -8.18
C ASP A 27 -9.06 -21.53 -7.45
N ALA A 28 -9.05 -21.48 -6.11
CA ALA A 28 -10.26 -21.64 -5.30
C ALA A 28 -11.27 -20.49 -5.48
N LEU A 29 -10.80 -19.25 -5.73
CA LEU A 29 -11.68 -18.12 -6.04
C LEU A 29 -12.30 -18.27 -7.42
N LEU A 30 -11.47 -18.53 -8.44
CA LEU A 30 -11.90 -18.66 -9.82
C LEU A 30 -12.85 -19.84 -10.04
N SER A 31 -12.61 -20.98 -9.37
CA SER A 31 -13.53 -22.13 -9.42
C SER A 31 -14.92 -21.83 -8.86
N LYS A 32 -15.06 -20.76 -8.05
CA LYS A 32 -16.33 -20.26 -7.53
C LYS A 32 -16.89 -19.08 -8.31
N GLY A 33 -16.26 -18.70 -9.43
CA GLY A 33 -16.63 -17.53 -10.21
C GLY A 33 -16.35 -16.20 -9.52
N ILE A 34 -15.46 -16.18 -8.52
CA ILE A 34 -15.11 -14.97 -7.77
C ILE A 34 -13.83 -14.38 -8.38
N GLU A 35 -13.90 -13.11 -8.79
CA GLU A 35 -12.78 -12.41 -9.41
C GLU A 35 -11.73 -11.98 -8.36
N PRO A 36 -10.44 -12.32 -8.54
CA PRO A 36 -9.38 -11.96 -7.60
C PRO A 36 -8.86 -10.53 -7.82
N TYR A 37 -8.84 -9.73 -6.75
CA TYR A 37 -8.22 -8.39 -6.71
C TYR A 37 -7.03 -8.41 -5.75
N ALA A 38 -5.81 -8.38 -6.28
CA ALA A 38 -4.61 -8.57 -5.48
C ALA A 38 -3.94 -7.24 -5.12
N THR A 39 -3.70 -7.03 -3.83
CA THR A 39 -2.86 -5.94 -3.31
C THR A 39 -1.44 -6.46 -3.09
N LEU A 40 -0.44 -5.81 -3.69
CA LEU A 40 0.97 -6.24 -3.67
C LEU A 40 1.69 -5.84 -2.37
N TYR A 41 1.39 -4.66 -1.82
CA TYR A 41 1.93 -4.24 -0.52
C TYR A 41 0.82 -3.76 0.42
N HIS A 42 0.70 -4.41 1.57
CA HIS A 42 -0.29 -4.07 2.59
C HIS A 42 0.34 -4.02 3.99
N TRP A 43 1.36 -3.17 4.11
CA TRP A 43 2.03 -2.81 5.37
C TRP A 43 2.87 -3.94 5.98
N ASP A 44 3.25 -4.91 5.15
CA ASP A 44 3.90 -6.15 5.54
C ASP A 44 5.36 -6.23 5.05
N LEU A 45 6.08 -5.11 5.19
CA LEU A 45 7.46 -4.98 4.74
C LEU A 45 8.35 -6.06 5.37
N PRO A 46 9.10 -6.86 4.57
CA PRO A 46 9.99 -7.87 5.13
C PRO A 46 11.08 -7.25 6.02
N GLN A 47 11.18 -7.75 7.25
CA GLN A 47 12.17 -7.29 8.24
C GLN A 47 13.62 -7.52 7.78
N ALA A 48 13.84 -8.47 6.87
CA ALA A 48 15.15 -8.77 6.30
C ALA A 48 15.70 -7.66 5.39
N LEU A 49 14.85 -6.76 4.90
CA LEU A 49 15.26 -5.64 4.04
C LEU A 49 15.89 -4.54 4.90
N HIS A 50 17.21 -4.37 4.78
CA HIS A 50 17.96 -3.41 5.58
C HIS A 50 17.45 -1.98 5.37
N ASN A 51 16.96 -1.36 6.45
CA ASN A 51 16.37 -0.02 6.47
C ASN A 51 15.09 0.18 5.62
N GLY A 52 14.57 -0.87 5.00
CA GLY A 52 13.26 -0.85 4.34
C GLY A 52 13.10 0.30 3.35
N PHE A 53 11.98 1.02 3.45
CA PHE A 53 11.69 2.17 2.57
C PHE A 53 12.66 3.35 2.68
N LEU A 54 13.52 3.39 3.70
CA LEU A 54 14.55 4.43 3.82
C LEU A 54 15.84 4.07 3.06
N ASN A 55 15.91 2.89 2.45
CA ASN A 55 17.05 2.44 1.66
C ASN A 55 16.65 2.40 0.17
N PRO A 56 17.35 3.12 -0.74
CA PRO A 56 17.04 3.11 -2.17
C PRO A 56 17.02 1.71 -2.81
N GLN A 57 17.74 0.74 -2.24
CA GLN A 57 17.71 -0.67 -2.67
C GLN A 57 16.28 -1.26 -2.66
N ILE A 58 15.38 -0.72 -1.83
CA ILE A 58 13.97 -1.13 -1.75
C ILE A 58 13.25 -1.08 -3.10
N ILE A 59 13.66 -0.17 -3.99
CA ILE A 59 13.07 -0.03 -5.32
C ILE A 59 13.28 -1.31 -6.12
N GLN A 60 14.52 -1.81 -6.11
CA GLN A 60 14.88 -3.03 -6.83
C GLN A 60 14.29 -4.26 -6.15
N ASP A 61 14.33 -4.33 -4.82
CA ASP A 61 13.77 -5.45 -4.06
C ASP A 61 12.26 -5.56 -4.32
N TYR A 62 11.55 -4.43 -4.33
CA TYR A 62 10.12 -4.39 -4.61
C TYR A 62 9.79 -4.72 -6.05
N ALA A 63 10.59 -4.26 -7.02
CA ALA A 63 10.42 -4.62 -8.42
C ALA A 63 10.54 -6.13 -8.62
N THR A 64 11.56 -6.78 -8.06
CA THR A 64 11.75 -8.23 -8.14
C THR A 64 10.57 -9.00 -7.53
N TYR A 65 10.04 -8.52 -6.40
CA TYR A 65 8.84 -9.10 -5.80
C TYR A 65 7.60 -8.96 -6.70
N ILE A 66 7.34 -7.77 -7.25
CA ILE A 66 6.19 -7.55 -8.13
C ILE A 66 6.31 -8.39 -9.41
N GLU A 67 7.48 -8.42 -10.03
CA GLU A 67 7.73 -9.23 -11.23
C GLU A 67 7.45 -10.71 -10.95
N THR A 68 7.88 -11.22 -9.79
CA THR A 68 7.57 -12.59 -9.36
C THR A 68 6.06 -12.81 -9.27
N CYS A 69 5.31 -11.90 -8.65
CA CYS A 69 3.86 -11.98 -8.57
C CYS A 69 3.18 -11.95 -9.95
N PHE A 70 3.61 -11.07 -10.85
CA PHE A 70 3.05 -10.96 -12.19
C PHE A 70 3.34 -12.18 -13.06
N GLN A 71 4.55 -12.72 -13.00
CA GLN A 71 4.94 -13.92 -13.75
C GLN A 71 4.15 -15.15 -13.31
N ASN A 72 3.85 -15.27 -12.02
CA ASN A 72 3.19 -16.47 -11.48
C ASN A 72 1.66 -16.38 -11.48
N PHE A 73 1.10 -15.18 -11.32
CA PHE A 73 -0.35 -15.01 -11.12
C PHE A 73 -1.02 -14.12 -12.17
N GLY A 74 -0.26 -13.40 -13.00
CA GLY A 74 -0.79 -12.45 -13.99
C GLY A 74 -1.61 -13.10 -15.11
N ASP A 75 -1.49 -14.41 -15.28
CA ASP A 75 -2.36 -15.21 -16.16
C ASP A 75 -3.82 -15.21 -15.66
N ARG A 76 -4.03 -15.19 -14.35
CA ARG A 76 -5.33 -15.31 -13.67
C ARG A 76 -5.81 -14.04 -12.95
N VAL A 77 -4.89 -13.25 -12.41
CA VAL A 77 -5.19 -12.00 -11.69
C VAL A 77 -5.02 -10.82 -12.64
N LYS A 78 -6.12 -10.10 -12.88
CA LYS A 78 -6.16 -8.95 -13.80
C LYS A 78 -6.25 -7.60 -13.10
N HIS A 79 -6.61 -7.60 -11.81
CA HIS A 79 -6.78 -6.39 -11.02
C HIS A 79 -5.73 -6.33 -9.90
N TRP A 80 -4.85 -5.34 -10.00
CA TRP A 80 -3.70 -5.17 -9.13
C TRP A 80 -3.74 -3.81 -8.41
N ILE A 81 -3.44 -3.83 -7.12
CA ILE A 81 -3.21 -2.64 -6.31
C ILE A 81 -1.77 -2.69 -5.83
N THR A 82 -0.93 -1.73 -6.23
CA THR A 82 0.51 -1.74 -5.89
C THR A 82 0.71 -1.50 -4.40
N PHE A 83 0.31 -0.35 -3.89
CA PHE A 83 0.35 -0.03 -2.47
C PHE A 83 -1.05 0.17 -1.94
N ASN A 84 -1.30 -0.31 -0.73
CA ASN A 84 -2.45 0.08 0.06
C ASN A 84 -2.06 1.18 1.05
N LYS A 85 -2.73 2.33 0.96
CA LYS A 85 -2.64 3.44 1.92
C LYS A 85 -1.21 3.93 2.24
N PRO A 86 -0.32 4.17 1.25
CA PRO A 86 1.05 4.64 1.47
C PRO A 86 1.18 5.92 2.30
N HIS A 87 0.26 6.90 2.22
CA HIS A 87 0.28 8.06 3.13
C HIS A 87 0.21 7.62 4.60
N THR A 88 -0.71 6.69 4.92
CA THR A 88 -0.86 6.14 6.27
C THR A 88 0.38 5.36 6.69
N VAL A 89 1.05 4.67 5.77
CA VAL A 89 2.34 4.00 6.07
C VAL A 89 3.41 5.02 6.39
N ALA A 90 3.59 6.05 5.57
CA ALA A 90 4.61 7.08 5.81
C ALA A 90 4.39 7.76 7.16
N THR A 91 3.18 8.27 7.39
CA THR A 91 2.85 9.02 8.62
C THR A 91 2.84 8.15 9.86
N GLN A 92 2.09 7.05 9.88
CA GLN A 92 1.96 6.24 11.10
C GLN A 92 3.23 5.45 11.43
N ALA A 93 4.02 5.06 10.43
CA ALA A 93 5.17 4.20 10.65
C ALA A 93 6.49 4.95 10.84
N TYR A 94 6.64 6.13 10.21
CA TYR A 94 7.90 6.89 10.17
C TYR A 94 7.81 8.29 10.82
N ASP A 95 6.63 8.90 10.90
CA ASP A 95 6.46 10.19 11.61
C ASP A 95 5.99 9.98 13.04
N LEU A 96 4.81 9.37 13.22
CA LEU A 96 4.19 9.14 14.52
C LEU A 96 4.78 7.91 15.23
N GLY A 97 5.31 6.96 14.46
CA GLY A 97 5.84 5.69 14.95
C GLY A 97 4.81 4.84 15.71
N ALA A 98 3.52 4.97 15.37
CA ALA A 98 2.43 4.18 15.91
C ALA A 98 2.31 2.80 15.25
N HIS A 99 2.73 2.67 13.99
CA HIS A 99 2.77 1.41 13.23
C HIS A 99 4.21 0.96 12.97
N ALA A 100 4.42 -0.33 12.67
CA ALA A 100 5.74 -0.87 12.31
C ALA A 100 6.33 -0.13 11.09
N PRO A 101 7.62 0.28 11.09
CA PRO A 101 8.66 -0.13 12.05
C PRO A 101 8.76 0.71 13.33
N GLY A 102 7.79 1.58 13.63
CA GLY A 102 7.72 2.35 14.88
C GLY A 102 8.83 3.40 15.01
N ARG A 103 9.35 3.89 13.87
CA ARG A 103 10.46 4.83 13.87
C ARG A 103 9.92 6.20 14.26
N LYS A 104 10.40 6.71 15.40
CA LYS A 104 10.16 8.08 15.86
C LYS A 104 11.44 8.88 15.66
N LYS A 105 11.76 9.25 14.42
CA LYS A 105 12.86 10.18 14.15
C LYS A 105 12.47 11.14 13.03
N TYR A 106 11.94 12.27 13.46
CA TYR A 106 11.93 13.50 12.67
C TYR A 106 13.39 13.87 12.35
N THR A 107 13.85 13.62 11.12
CA THR A 107 15.05 14.27 10.58
C THR A 107 14.59 15.37 9.66
N SER A 108 14.68 16.62 10.12
CA SER A 108 14.41 17.80 9.30
C SER A 108 15.35 17.82 8.09
N LYS A 109 14.74 17.90 6.89
CA LYS A 109 15.29 18.08 5.53
C LYS A 109 15.71 16.82 4.76
N GLN A 110 14.81 16.31 3.91
CA GLN A 110 15.15 15.73 2.61
C GLN A 110 14.08 16.11 1.56
N ASN A 111 14.49 16.87 0.53
CA ASN A 111 13.64 17.31 -0.59
C ASN A 111 13.38 16.18 -1.60
N GLY A 112 12.63 15.15 -1.22
CA GLY A 112 12.20 14.07 -2.12
C GLY A 112 10.68 13.99 -2.24
N SER A 113 10.18 13.56 -3.40
CA SER A 113 8.76 13.23 -3.61
C SER A 113 8.59 11.76 -4.03
N VAL A 114 7.53 11.12 -3.55
CA VAL A 114 7.13 9.74 -3.84
C VAL A 114 5.60 9.69 -3.89
N GLY A 115 5.02 9.12 -4.95
CA GLY A 115 3.56 9.03 -5.14
C GLY A 115 2.91 7.78 -4.51
N ALA A 116 1.59 7.86 -4.30
CA ALA A 116 0.83 7.02 -3.38
C ALA A 116 -0.62 6.71 -3.87
N SER A 117 -1.27 5.68 -3.30
CA SER A 117 -2.74 5.50 -3.32
C SER A 117 -3.33 5.94 -1.96
N PHE A 118 -4.50 6.55 -1.96
CA PHE A 118 -4.96 7.33 -0.81
C PHE A 118 -6.14 6.67 -0.09
N ASP A 119 -6.07 6.62 1.24
CA ASP A 119 -7.27 6.70 2.05
C ASP A 119 -7.75 8.14 2.00
N VAL A 120 -8.99 8.34 1.59
CA VAL A 120 -9.58 9.67 1.50
C VAL A 120 -10.46 9.88 2.72
N MET A 121 -10.11 10.85 3.56
CA MET A 121 -11.09 11.48 4.46
C MET A 121 -11.57 12.75 3.79
N TRP A 122 -12.88 12.90 3.73
CA TRP A 122 -13.50 14.12 3.27
C TRP A 122 -13.46 15.14 4.42
N TYR A 123 -12.96 16.34 4.15
CA TYR A 123 -12.95 17.45 5.11
C TYR A 123 -13.96 18.50 4.66
N GLU A 124 -14.79 18.95 5.59
CA GLU A 124 -15.69 20.09 5.40
C GLU A 124 -15.20 21.27 6.23
N PRO A 125 -15.30 22.51 5.73
CA PRO A 125 -14.91 23.68 6.50
C PRO A 125 -15.84 23.88 7.70
N GLU A 126 -15.28 24.29 8.84
CA GLU A 126 -16.07 24.54 10.06
C GLU A 126 -17.01 25.74 9.90
N THR A 127 -16.61 26.76 9.13
CA THR A 127 -17.42 27.92 8.77
C THR A 127 -17.27 28.31 7.30
N ASN A 128 -18.05 29.30 6.84
CA ASN A 128 -17.92 29.89 5.49
C ASN A 128 -16.77 30.91 5.38
N SER A 129 -15.87 30.96 6.36
CA SER A 129 -14.68 31.81 6.28
C SER A 129 -13.75 31.32 5.17
N THR A 130 -13.05 32.25 4.51
CA THR A 130 -12.02 31.89 3.53
C THR A 130 -10.94 31.00 4.16
N GLU A 131 -10.60 31.25 5.42
CA GLU A 131 -9.56 30.52 6.16
C GLU A 131 -9.91 29.05 6.38
N ASP A 132 -11.17 28.75 6.74
CA ASP A 132 -11.63 27.37 6.95
C ASP A 132 -11.80 26.62 5.63
N ILE A 133 -12.26 27.29 4.57
CA ILE A 133 -12.35 26.70 3.23
C ILE A 133 -10.96 26.33 2.72
N GLU A 134 -9.99 27.23 2.86
CA GLU A 134 -8.62 26.93 2.47
C GLU A 134 -7.98 25.86 3.38
N ALA A 135 -8.32 25.81 4.67
CA ALA A 135 -7.82 24.78 5.58
C ALA A 135 -8.35 23.38 5.20
N ALA A 136 -9.64 23.27 4.87
CA ALA A 136 -10.24 22.04 4.37
C ALA A 136 -9.59 21.60 3.05
N GLN A 137 -9.35 22.52 2.11
CA GLN A 137 -8.65 22.23 0.86
C GLN A 137 -7.22 21.75 1.11
N ARG A 138 -6.45 22.43 1.97
CA ARG A 138 -5.08 22.02 2.32
C ARG A 138 -5.04 20.63 2.97
N ALA A 139 -6.01 20.29 3.81
CA ALA A 139 -6.10 18.97 4.43
C ALA A 139 -6.42 17.87 3.39
N GLN A 140 -7.30 18.18 2.43
CA GLN A 140 -7.58 17.30 1.29
C GLN A 140 -6.33 17.14 0.41
N ASP A 141 -5.65 18.22 0.04
CA ASP A 141 -4.44 18.18 -0.80
C ASP A 141 -3.30 17.41 -0.12
N PHE A 142 -3.13 17.55 1.20
CA PHE A 142 -2.13 16.78 1.95
C PHE A 142 -2.46 15.29 1.99
N GLN A 143 -3.75 14.93 2.07
CA GLN A 143 -4.18 13.54 2.18
C GLN A 143 -4.37 12.84 0.82
N LEU A 144 -4.67 13.57 -0.25
CA LEU A 144 -4.99 13.07 -1.60
C LEU A 144 -4.01 13.50 -2.69
N GLY A 145 -3.45 14.69 -2.57
CA GLY A 145 -2.65 15.34 -3.61
C GLY A 145 -1.15 15.17 -3.45
N TRP A 146 -0.69 14.41 -2.44
CA TRP A 146 0.71 14.21 -2.13
C TRP A 146 1.44 13.26 -3.09
#